data_AF-A0A7G6SU25-F1
#
_entry.id   AF-A0A7G6SU25-F1
#
_cell.length_a   1.000
_cell.length_b   1.000
_cell.length_c   1.000
_cell.angle_alpha   90.00
_cell.angle_beta   90.00
_cell.angle_gamma   90.00
#
_symmetry.space_group_name_H-M   'P 1'
#
loop_
_entity.id
_entity.type
_entity.pdbx_description
1 polymer ?
#
loop_
_entity_poly.entity_id
_entity_poly.type
_entity_poly.pdbx_seq_one_letter_code
_entity_poly.pdbx_strand_id
1 'polypeptide(L)' 'MPLYFFDFSDTGESYPDTVGTGLISFDAAKDEAVRALMEMAREMLPDGAYRELTFKVRDETGRQLVQVTIKFELQTN' A
#
# COMPACT_ATOMS: atom_id res chain seq x y z
N MET A 1 -1.66 -1.66 -21.51
CA MET A 1 -2.21 -1.20 -20.22
C MET A 1 -1.06 -0.55 -19.46
N PRO A 2 -1.22 0.65 -18.90
CA PRO A 2 -0.19 1.27 -18.06
C PRO A 2 0.26 0.33 -16.93
N LEU A 3 1.55 0.37 -16.60
CA LEU A 3 2.15 -0.42 -15.53
C LEU A 3 2.22 0.43 -14.26
N TYR A 4 1.75 -0.14 -13.15
CA TYR A 4 1.79 0.50 -11.83
C TYR A 4 2.53 -0.40 -10.84
N PHE A 5 3.37 0.19 -10.00
CA PHE A 5 4.15 -0.52 -9.00
C PHE A 5 3.62 -0.18 -7.61
N PHE A 6 3.35 -1.19 -6.79
CA PHE A 6 2.72 -1.05 -5.47
C PHE A 6 3.75 -1.33 -4.38
N ASP A 7 4.62 -0.35 -4.10
CA ASP A 7 5.62 -0.50 -3.04
C ASP A 7 4.93 -0.55 -1.68
N PHE A 8 5.11 -1.66 -0.98
CA PHE A 8 4.55 -1.86 0.33
C PHE A 8 5.51 -1.40 1.42
N SER A 9 4.99 -0.89 2.53
CA SER A 9 5.76 -0.77 3.75
C SER A 9 4.93 -1.11 4.97
N ASP A 10 5.53 -1.84 5.91
CA ASP A 10 4.96 -2.18 7.21
C ASP A 10 5.85 -1.63 8.31
N THR A 11 5.35 -0.64 9.05
CA THR A 11 5.99 -0.07 10.23
C THR A 11 7.45 0.34 9.97
N GLY A 12 7.71 0.90 8.78
CA GLY A 12 9.01 1.38 8.33
C GLY A 12 9.84 0.38 7.52
N GLU A 13 9.52 -0.92 7.56
CA GLU A 13 10.13 -1.90 6.65
C GLU A 13 9.50 -1.78 5.26
N SER A 14 10.32 -1.65 4.22
CA SER A 14 9.85 -1.39 2.85
C SER A 14 10.13 -2.56 1.93
N TYR A 15 9.13 -2.90 1.11
CA TYR A 15 9.13 -3.99 0.15
C TYR A 15 8.76 -3.41 -1.23
N PRO A 16 9.76 -3.06 -2.05
CA PRO A 16 9.53 -2.50 -3.37
C PRO A 16 8.89 -3.53 -4.30
N ASP A 17 7.90 -3.09 -5.09
CA ASP A 17 7.39 -3.87 -6.21
C ASP A 17 8.29 -3.63 -7.43
N THR A 18 8.88 -4.72 -7.94
CA THR A 18 9.80 -4.70 -9.10
C THR A 18 9.16 -5.28 -10.36
N VAL A 19 7.96 -5.85 -10.25
CA VAL A 19 7.26 -6.49 -11.38
C VAL A 19 6.21 -5.54 -11.94
N GLY A 20 5.45 -4.89 -11.05
CA GLY A 20 4.34 -4.03 -11.41
C GLY A 20 3.11 -4.81 -11.90
N THR A 21 1.97 -4.13 -11.90
CA THR A 21 0.68 -4.65 -12.35
C THR A 21 0.13 -3.78 -13.46
N GLY A 22 -0.22 -4.40 -14.59
CA GLY A 22 -0.87 -3.72 -15.71
C GLY A 22 -2.33 -3.45 -15.37
N LEU A 23 -2.75 -2.17 -15.36
CA LEU A 23 -4.13 -1.78 -15.09
C LEU A 23 -4.67 -0.85 -16.17
N ILE A 24 -6.00 -0.75 -16.29
CA ILE A 24 -6.65 0.00 -17.38
C ILE A 24 -6.53 1.52 -17.22
N SER A 25 -6.32 2.01 -16.00
CA SER A 25 -6.26 3.43 -15.67
C SER A 25 -5.62 3.65 -14.29
N PHE A 26 -5.31 4.91 -13.98
CA PHE A 26 -4.84 5.30 -12.66
C PHE A 26 -5.94 5.14 -11.59
N ASP A 27 -7.20 5.37 -11.92
CA ASP A 27 -8.29 5.16 -10.97
C ASP A 27 -8.43 3.67 -10.62
N ALA A 28 -8.26 2.76 -11.59
CA ALA A 28 -8.19 1.33 -11.29
C ALA A 28 -7.01 0.97 -10.37
N ALA A 29 -5.88 1.68 -10.49
CA ALA A 29 -4.73 1.51 -9.59
C ALA A 29 -5.01 2.00 -8.17
N LYS A 30 -5.79 3.08 -8.00
CA LYS A 30 -6.23 3.53 -6.67
C LYS A 30 -7.15 2.50 -6.03
N ASP A 31 -8.14 2.02 -6.77
CA ASP A 31 -9.10 1.04 -6.28
C ASP A 31 -8.39 -0.25 -5.87
N GLU A 32 -7.43 -0.72 -6.69
CA GLU A 32 -6.59 -1.87 -6.37
C GLU A 32 -5.76 -1.64 -5.10
N ALA A 33 -5.07 -0.48 -4.98
CA ALA A 33 -4.25 -0.16 -3.82
C ALA A 33 -5.05 -0.16 -2.51
N VAL A 34 -6.24 0.45 -2.52
CA VAL A 34 -7.12 0.48 -1.35
C VAL A 34 -7.61 -0.92 -1.00
N ARG A 35 -8.10 -1.68 -1.98
CA ARG A 35 -8.60 -3.03 -1.76
C ARG A 35 -7.52 -3.95 -1.19
N ALA A 36 -6.37 -4.01 -1.85
CA ALA A 36 -5.26 -4.87 -1.45
C ALA A 36 -4.76 -4.51 -0.04
N LEU A 37 -4.60 -3.22 0.28
CA LEU A 37 -4.12 -2.81 1.61
C LEU A 37 -5.12 -3.18 2.71
N MET A 38 -6.42 -3.07 2.43
CA MET A 38 -7.48 -3.48 3.36
C MET A 38 -7.51 -4.99 3.58
N GLU A 39 -7.27 -5.79 2.54
CA GLU A 39 -7.13 -7.25 2.66
C GLU A 39 -5.92 -7.61 3.53
N MET A 40 -4.76 -6.99 3.26
CA MET A 40 -3.55 -7.19 4.07
C MET A 40 -3.77 -6.79 5.53
N ALA A 41 -4.39 -5.63 5.79
CA ALA A 41 -4.66 -5.16 7.14
C ALA A 41 -5.57 -6.10 7.95
N ARG A 42 -6.47 -6.85 7.28
CA ARG A 42 -7.31 -7.86 7.95
C ARG A 42 -6.53 -9.08 8.40
N GLU A 43 -5.52 -9.48 7.64
CA GLU A 43 -4.66 -10.63 7.96
C GLU A 43 -3.54 -10.26 8.93
N MET A 44 -3.03 -9.04 8.81
CA MET A 44 -1.95 -8.47 9.61
C MET A 44 -2.51 -7.80 10.86
N LEU A 45 -3.01 -8.62 11.79
CA LEU A 45 -3.41 -8.12 13.12
C LEU A 45 -2.25 -7.32 13.75
N PRO A 46 -2.51 -6.18 14.41
CA PRO A 46 -1.46 -5.41 15.06
C PRO A 46 -0.79 -6.24 16.16
N ASP A 47 0.52 -6.46 16.05
CA ASP A 47 1.32 -7.02 17.15
C ASP A 47 1.87 -5.86 17.98
N GLY A 48 1.07 -5.41 18.95
CA GLY A 48 1.41 -4.31 19.85
C GLY A 48 0.51 -3.08 19.70
N ALA A 49 0.99 -1.95 20.22
CA ALA A 49 0.20 -0.73 20.33
C ALA A 49 0.15 0.11 19.04
N TYR A 50 0.99 -0.22 18.06
CA TYR A 50 1.14 0.56 16.84
C TYR A 50 1.42 -0.33 15.63
N ARG A 51 0.77 -0.05 14.50
CA ARG A 51 1.15 -0.57 13.19
C ARG A 51 0.74 0.40 12.10
N GLU A 52 1.60 0.56 11.10
CA GLU A 52 1.31 1.40 9.93
C GLU A 52 1.60 0.62 8.66
N LEU A 53 0.55 0.36 7.89
CA LEU A 53 0.66 -0.29 6.59
C LEU A 53 0.46 0.76 5.50
N THR A 54 1.37 0.81 4.54
CA THR A 54 1.33 1.80 3.46
C THR A 54 1.61 1.15 2.11
N PHE A 55 0.84 1.55 1.10
CA PHE A 55 1.22 1.38 -0.31
C PHE A 55 1.60 2.73 -0.91
N LYS A 56 2.73 2.78 -1.62
CA LYS A 56 3.10 3.85 -2.54
C LYS A 56 2.96 3.33 -3.96
N VAL A 57 2.06 3.94 -4.73
CA VAL A 57 1.84 3.56 -6.12
C VAL A 57 2.68 4.44 -7.01
N ARG A 58 3.55 3.82 -7.83
CA ARG A 58 4.39 4.50 -8.82
C ARG A 58 4.00 4.13 -10.25
N ASP A 59 4.28 5.04 -11.18
CA ASP A 59 4.27 4.72 -12.62
C ASP A 59 5.61 4.11 -13.08
N GLU A 60 5.68 3.76 -14.37
CA GLU A 60 6.87 3.21 -15.04
C GLU A 60 8.09 4.13 -15.05
N THR A 61 7.91 5.44 -14.83
CA THR A 61 9.02 6.39 -14.70
C THR A 61 9.60 6.41 -13.28
N GLY A 62 8.99 5.66 -12.36
CA GLY A 62 9.33 5.66 -10.95
C GLY A 62 8.69 6.82 -10.16
N ARG A 63 7.83 7.63 -10.81
CA ARG A 63 7.15 8.73 -10.12
C ARG A 63 6.05 8.18 -9.23
N GLN A 64 6.06 8.58 -7.96
CA GLN A 64 4.96 8.31 -7.04
C GLN A 64 3.71 9.10 -7.46
N LEU A 65 2.61 8.38 -7.66
CA LEU A 65 1.31 8.92 -8.06
C LEU A 65 0.36 9.09 -6.86
N VAL A 66 0.34 8.10 -5.96
CA VAL A 66 -0.52 8.12 -4.76
C VAL A 66 0.11 7.31 -3.64
N GLN A 67 -0.29 7.63 -2.41
CA GLN A 67 -0.01 6.84 -1.23
C GLN A 67 -1.33 6.50 -0.52
N VAL A 68 -1.49 5.26 -0.10
CA VAL A 68 -2.60 4.78 0.73
C VAL A 68 -2.01 4.25 2.03
N THR A 69 -2.57 4.64 3.17
CA THR A 69 -2.05 4.28 4.50
C THR A 69 -3.19 3.86 5.43
N ILE A 70 -2.99 2.75 6.13
CA ILE A 70 -3.81 2.30 7.27
C ILE A 70 -2.94 2.37 8.52
N LYS A 71 -3.42 3.09 9.53
CA LYS A 71 -2.74 3.28 10.81
C LYS A 71 -3.59 2.69 11.94
N PHE A 72 -2.99 1.85 12.76
CA PHE A 72 -3.57 1.34 13.99
C PHE A 72 -2.81 1.90 15.19
N GLU A 73 -3.54 2.41 16.18
CA GLU A 73 -3.01 2.92 17.43
C GLU A 73 -3.88 2.45 18.60
N LEU A 74 -3.30 1.74 19.56
CA LEU A 74 -3.92 1.43 20.85
C LEU A 74 -3.63 2.57 21.83
N GLN A 75 -4.68 3.14 22.41
CA GLN A 75 -4.57 4.15 23.45
C GLN A 75 -5.09 3.60 24.78
N THR A 76 -4.30 3.74 25.84
CA THR A 76 -4.69 3.41 27.22
C THR A 76 -4.71 4.69 28.05
N ASN A 77 -5.83 4.94 28.74
CA ASN A 77 -6.00 6.05 29.66
C ASN A 77 -5.48 5.73 31.07
#